data_AF-A0A3D1L175-F1
#
_entry.id   AF-A0A3D1L175-F1
#
_cell.length_a   1.000
_cell.length_b   1.000
_cell.length_c   1.000
_cell.angle_alpha   90.00
_cell.angle_beta   90.00
_cell.angle_gamma   90.00
#
_symmetry.space_group_name_H-M   'P 1'
#
loop_
_entity.id
_entity.type
_entity.pdbx_description
1 polymer ?
#
loop_
_entity_poly.entity_id
_entity_poly.type
_entity_poly.pdbx_seq_one_letter_code
_entity_poly.pdbx_strand_id
1 'polypeptide(L)'
;MTENSNNTAKQEHFAQVMQKHNDGELIEVLRNRRRYQPEAAQQAVLEAIRRGIIAVEADLLDEKFAEPNRKFSLFPVIENPKARSKARKSMARSLMVAGAIPAIYGIYQVYHSLIAEGVTIVLLGFSWMILSFFLLKSVKSWLIYGMLALYAVAFTVAVIKFSMSQITGLMDILFPSVLALLVLYGIIYLGRLKD
;
A
#
# COMPACT_ATOMS: atom_id res chain seq x y z
N MET A 1 -2.98 15.62 37.63
CA MET A 1 -1.98 16.69 37.37
C MET A 1 -0.96 16.33 36.28
N THR A 2 -1.03 15.16 35.63
CA THR A 2 -0.05 14.69 34.63
C THR A 2 -0.43 14.93 33.16
N GLU A 3 -1.71 15.20 32.85
CA GLU A 3 -2.16 15.43 31.47
C GLU A 3 -1.65 16.75 30.85
N ASN A 4 -1.58 17.83 31.64
CA ASN A 4 -1.15 19.13 31.12
C ASN A 4 0.32 19.15 30.70
N SER A 5 1.21 18.45 31.43
CA SER A 5 2.64 18.41 31.11
C SER A 5 2.92 17.73 29.76
N ASN A 6 2.19 16.64 29.46
CA ASN A 6 2.31 15.94 28.17
C ASN A 6 1.80 16.78 27.00
N ASN A 7 0.75 17.58 27.20
CA ASN A 7 0.20 18.42 26.14
C ASN A 7 1.11 19.61 25.82
N THR A 8 1.71 20.25 26.83
CA THR A 8 2.65 21.36 26.63
C THR A 8 3.91 20.88 25.89
N ALA A 9 4.50 19.76 26.29
CA ALA A 9 5.67 19.19 25.62
C ALA A 9 5.39 18.83 24.15
N LYS A 10 4.16 18.37 23.85
CA LYS A 10 3.73 18.03 22.50
C LYS A 10 3.52 19.28 21.63
N GLN A 11 2.96 20.35 22.20
CA GLN A 11 2.81 21.64 21.52
C GLN A 11 4.16 22.30 21.23
N GLU A 12 5.11 22.27 22.18
CA GLU A 12 6.47 22.78 21.97
C GLU A 12 7.20 22.00 20.87
N HIS A 13 7.05 20.67 20.85
CA HIS A 13 7.61 19.86 19.78
C HIS A 13 7.03 20.22 18.41
N PHE A 14 5.71 20.43 18.30
CA PHE A 14 5.11 20.87 17.03
C PHE A 14 5.55 22.27 16.63
N ALA A 15 5.66 23.21 17.57
CA ALA A 15 6.17 24.55 17.29
C ALA A 15 7.61 24.51 16.74
N GLN A 16 8.50 23.72 17.35
CA GLN A 16 9.88 23.54 16.88
C GLN A 16 9.94 22.89 15.50
N VAL A 17 9.05 21.93 15.22
CA VAL A 17 8.97 21.29 13.89
C VAL A 17 8.51 22.29 12.84
N MET A 18 7.46 23.08 13.10
CA MET A 18 6.94 24.08 12.17
C MET A 18 7.94 25.22 11.90
N GLN A 19 8.74 25.60 12.91
CA GLN A 19 9.81 26.59 12.73
C GLN A 19 10.90 26.15 11.75
N LYS A 20 11.16 24.84 11.62
CA LYS A 20 12.17 24.30 10.70
C LYS A 20 11.70 24.26 9.24
N HIS A 21 10.40 24.41 8.99
CA HIS A 21 9.85 24.36 7.65
C HIS A 21 10.15 25.67 6.91
N ASN A 22 10.45 25.58 5.62
CA ASN A 22 10.50 26.74 4.74
C ASN A 22 9.07 27.25 4.45
N ASP A 23 8.92 28.49 3.99
CA ASP A 23 7.62 29.10 3.71
C ASP A 23 6.80 28.29 2.70
N GLY A 24 7.45 27.71 1.69
CA GLY A 24 6.80 26.80 0.74
C GLY A 24 6.26 25.52 1.39
N GLU A 25 7.02 24.93 2.32
CA GLU A 25 6.60 23.74 3.06
C GLU A 25 5.49 24.08 4.05
N LEU A 26 5.52 25.27 4.66
CA LEU A 26 4.50 25.74 5.58
C LEU A 26 3.17 25.96 4.85
N ILE A 27 3.19 26.50 3.63
CA ILE A 27 2.00 26.59 2.76
C ILE A 27 1.42 25.19 2.47
N GLU A 28 2.27 24.19 2.22
CA GLU A 28 1.81 22.82 1.97
C GLU A 28 1.16 22.19 3.22
N VAL A 29 1.71 22.46 4.41
CA VAL A 29 1.11 22.06 5.69
C VAL A 29 -0.26 22.72 5.88
N LEU A 30 -0.39 24.03 5.62
CA LEU A 30 -1.65 24.77 5.73
C LEU A 30 -2.72 24.26 4.75
N ARG A 31 -2.33 23.89 3.53
CA ARG A 31 -3.23 23.27 2.55
C ARG A 31 -3.74 21.90 3.02
N ASN A 32 -2.90 21.14 3.71
CA ASN A 32 -3.22 19.80 4.22
C ASN A 32 -3.68 19.80 5.69
N ARG A 33 -4.01 20.97 6.27
CA ARG A 33 -4.28 21.15 7.72
C ARG A 33 -5.27 20.15 8.33
N ARG A 34 -6.27 19.71 7.56
CA ARG A 34 -7.32 18.77 8.00
C ARG A 34 -6.79 17.34 8.27
N ARG A 35 -5.59 17.01 7.79
CA ARG A 35 -4.97 15.68 7.94
C ARG A 35 -3.98 15.61 9.10
N TYR A 36 -3.59 16.76 9.62
CA TYR A 36 -2.72 16.85 10.77
C TYR A 36 -3.53 16.79 12.07
N GLN A 37 -2.83 16.50 13.16
CA GLN A 37 -3.42 16.67 14.48
C GLN A 37 -3.80 18.15 14.67
N PRO A 38 -4.96 18.45 15.27
CA PRO A 38 -5.47 19.81 15.39
C PRO A 38 -4.46 20.76 16.06
N GLU A 39 -3.68 20.27 17.03
CA GLU A 39 -2.64 21.04 17.71
C GLU A 39 -1.50 21.40 16.76
N ALA A 40 -1.09 20.48 15.87
CA ALA A 40 -0.04 20.74 14.89
C ALA A 40 -0.52 21.72 13.80
N ALA A 41 -1.79 21.60 13.38
CA ALA A 41 -2.39 22.52 12.43
C ALA A 41 -2.46 23.95 13.01
N GLN A 42 -2.85 24.10 14.28
CA GLN A 42 -2.86 25.39 14.96
C GLN A 42 -1.45 26.00 15.06
N GLN A 43 -0.45 25.21 15.42
CA GLN A 43 0.94 25.71 15.45
C GLN A 43 1.43 26.15 14.07
N ALA A 44 1.03 25.47 12.99
CA ALA A 44 1.35 25.89 11.63
C ALA A 44 0.68 27.22 11.26
N VAL A 45 -0.57 27.45 11.67
CA VAL A 45 -1.29 28.72 11.48
C VAL A 45 -0.60 29.85 12.24
N LEU A 46 -0.24 29.64 13.51
CA LEU A 46 0.46 30.64 14.32
C LEU A 46 1.83 30.99 13.74
N GLU A 47 2.58 30.00 13.26
CA GLU A 47 3.87 30.22 12.60
C GLU A 47 3.70 30.99 11.29
N ALA A 48 2.67 30.68 10.50
CA ALA A 48 2.39 31.36 9.24
C ALA A 48 1.97 32.82 9.44
N ILE A 49 1.20 33.11 10.50
CA ILE A 49 0.89 34.49 10.92
C ILE A 49 2.17 35.22 11.34
N ARG A 50 3.02 34.57 12.15
CA ARG A 50 4.28 35.16 12.63
C ARG A 50 5.22 35.55 11.48
N ARG A 51 5.24 34.75 10.41
CA ARG A 51 6.05 34.97 9.20
C ARG A 51 5.38 35.86 8.15
N GLY A 52 4.12 36.27 8.37
CA GLY A 52 3.37 37.09 7.42
C GLY A 52 2.96 36.34 6.13
N ILE A 53 2.91 35.01 6.15
CA ILE A 53 2.42 34.20 5.02
C ILE A 53 0.90 34.32 4.90
N ILE A 54 0.22 34.44 6.04
CA ILE A 54 -1.19 34.80 6.19
C ILE A 54 -1.27 35.94 7.21
N ALA A 55 -2.19 36.88 7.03
CA ALA A 55 -2.40 37.96 7.98
C ALA A 55 -3.36 37.54 9.10
N VAL A 56 -4.41 36.79 8.73
CA VAL A 56 -5.43 36.30 9.65
C VAL A 56 -5.83 34.87 9.30
N GLU A 57 -6.45 34.17 10.25
CA GLU A 57 -6.92 32.80 10.01
C GLU A 57 -7.97 32.72 8.88
N ALA A 58 -8.72 33.80 8.63
CA ALA A 58 -9.67 33.89 7.53
C ALA A 58 -9.02 33.74 6.14
N ASP A 59 -7.73 34.07 6.00
CA ASP A 59 -6.98 33.93 4.74
C ASP A 59 -6.81 32.45 4.34
N LEU A 60 -7.02 31.50 5.27
CA LEU A 60 -7.00 30.06 4.98
C LEU A 60 -8.17 29.58 4.10
N LEU A 61 -9.12 30.47 3.80
CA LEU A 61 -10.21 30.24 2.86
C LEU A 61 -9.81 30.56 1.41
N ASP A 62 -8.69 31.26 1.19
CA ASP A 62 -8.21 31.57 -0.14
C ASP A 62 -7.84 30.30 -0.91
N GLU A 63 -7.98 30.37 -2.24
CA GLU A 63 -7.71 29.25 -3.15
C GLU A 63 -6.27 28.70 -3.02
N LYS A 64 -5.32 29.57 -2.63
CA LYS A 64 -3.92 29.21 -2.34
C LYS A 64 -3.79 28.22 -1.18
N PHE A 65 -4.69 28.26 -0.21
CA PHE A 65 -4.71 27.41 0.99
C PHE A 65 -5.86 26.38 0.96
N ALA A 66 -6.62 26.33 -0.14
CA ALA A 66 -7.63 25.32 -0.36
C ALA A 66 -6.98 23.93 -0.43
N GLU A 67 -7.63 22.97 0.23
CA GLU A 67 -7.18 21.58 0.20
C GLU A 67 -7.31 21.08 -1.25
N PRO A 68 -6.25 20.52 -1.85
CA PRO A 68 -6.36 19.95 -3.19
C PRO A 68 -7.44 18.87 -3.19
N ASN A 69 -8.43 19.01 -4.07
CA ASN A 69 -9.44 17.99 -4.32
C ASN A 69 -8.75 16.69 -4.77
N ARG A 70 -8.45 15.80 -3.83
CA ARG A 70 -7.91 14.48 -4.15
C ARG A 70 -9.03 13.67 -4.79
N LYS A 71 -8.98 13.60 -6.12
CA LYS A 71 -9.81 12.66 -6.88
C LYS A 71 -9.47 11.25 -6.42
N PHE A 72 -10.50 10.43 -6.24
CA PHE A 72 -10.32 9.00 -6.01
C PHE A 72 -9.45 8.42 -7.12
N SER A 73 -8.34 7.79 -6.76
CA SER A 73 -7.44 7.11 -7.69
C SER A 73 -7.31 5.67 -7.28
N LEU A 74 -7.53 4.75 -8.23
CA LEU A 74 -7.29 3.33 -8.05
C LEU A 74 -5.82 3.04 -7.71
N PHE A 75 -4.90 3.92 -8.11
CA PHE A 75 -3.49 3.83 -7.77
C PHE A 75 -3.06 5.11 -7.04
N PRO A 76 -3.21 5.18 -5.72
CA PRO A 76 -2.87 6.37 -4.96
C PRO A 76 -1.34 6.57 -4.97
N VAL A 77 -0.91 7.81 -5.17
CA VAL A 77 0.50 8.18 -5.08
C VAL A 77 0.84 8.44 -3.61
N ILE A 78 1.84 7.73 -3.09
CA ILE A 78 2.31 7.92 -1.71
C ILE A 78 3.48 8.91 -1.72
N GLU A 79 3.19 10.18 -1.44
CA GLU A 79 4.20 11.25 -1.42
C GLU A 79 5.33 10.96 -0.41
N ASN A 80 5.00 10.49 0.78
CA ASN A 80 5.98 10.23 1.84
C ASN A 80 6.85 8.96 1.55
N PRO A 81 8.18 9.08 1.42
CA PRO A 81 9.06 7.96 1.05
C PRO A 81 9.13 6.86 2.12
N LYS A 82 9.03 7.22 3.41
CA LYS A 82 9.00 6.23 4.51
C LYS A 82 7.71 5.43 4.48
N ALA A 83 6.57 6.10 4.26
CA ALA A 83 5.27 5.44 4.12
C ALA A 83 5.23 4.56 2.87
N ARG A 84 5.79 5.02 1.75
CA ARG A 84 5.91 4.27 0.48
C ARG A 84 6.69 2.97 0.67
N SER A 85 7.86 3.05 1.30
CA SER A 85 8.69 1.88 1.62
C SER A 85 7.97 0.90 2.56
N LYS A 86 7.25 1.40 3.57
CA LYS A 86 6.47 0.57 4.49
C LYS A 86 5.32 -0.15 3.75
N ALA A 87 4.56 0.56 2.93
CA ALA A 87 3.47 -0.01 2.13
C ALA A 87 3.98 -1.10 1.18
N ARG A 88 5.08 -0.83 0.46
CA ARG A 88 5.76 -1.78 -0.43
C ARG A 88 6.17 -3.06 0.30
N LYS A 89 6.83 -2.94 1.46
CA LYS A 89 7.22 -4.09 2.28
C LYS A 89 6.03 -4.85 2.86
N SER A 90 4.91 -4.17 3.10
CA SER A 90 3.69 -4.82 3.55
C SER A 90 3.08 -5.66 2.44
N MET A 91 2.94 -5.09 1.24
CA MET A 91 2.38 -5.77 0.07
C MET A 91 3.22 -6.97 -0.34
N ALA A 92 4.56 -6.83 -0.38
CA ALA A 92 5.45 -7.95 -0.69
C ALA A 92 5.34 -9.10 0.34
N ARG A 93 5.11 -8.79 1.63
CA ARG A 93 4.85 -9.81 2.66
C ARG A 93 3.51 -10.52 2.42
N SER A 94 2.45 -9.77 2.10
CA SER A 94 1.15 -10.35 1.77
C SER A 94 1.24 -11.27 0.55
N LEU A 95 1.97 -10.87 -0.49
CA LEU A 95 2.26 -11.69 -1.67
C LEU A 95 3.01 -12.98 -1.30
N MET A 96 3.98 -12.91 -0.39
CA MET A 96 4.70 -14.08 0.10
C MET A 96 3.76 -15.06 0.83
N VAL A 97 2.89 -14.57 1.70
CA VAL A 97 1.90 -15.40 2.40
C VAL A 97 0.88 -16.00 1.43
N ALA A 98 0.47 -15.25 0.41
CA ALA A 98 -0.44 -15.75 -0.62
C ALA A 98 0.14 -16.96 -1.39
N GLY A 99 1.47 -17.05 -1.53
CA GLY A 99 2.15 -18.21 -2.12
C GLY A 99 2.25 -19.43 -1.19
N ALA A 100 2.18 -19.23 0.13
CA ALA A 100 2.26 -20.33 1.09
C ALA A 100 1.00 -21.22 1.06
N ILE A 101 -0.18 -20.62 0.84
CA ILE A 101 -1.46 -21.33 0.75
C ILE A 101 -1.44 -22.43 -0.33
N PRO A 102 -1.14 -22.12 -1.61
CA PRO A 102 -1.06 -23.16 -2.64
C PRO A 102 0.09 -24.13 -2.37
N ALA A 103 1.22 -23.71 -1.79
CA ALA A 103 2.30 -24.64 -1.46
C ALA A 103 1.85 -25.72 -0.45
N ILE A 104 1.15 -25.33 0.61
CA ILE A 104 0.59 -26.27 1.60
C ILE A 104 -0.46 -27.17 0.95
N TYR A 105 -1.34 -26.60 0.12
CA TYR A 105 -2.36 -27.36 -0.60
C TYR A 105 -1.76 -28.37 -1.59
N GLY A 106 -0.67 -28.00 -2.27
CA GLY A 106 0.06 -28.90 -3.16
C GLY A 106 0.68 -30.08 -2.41
N ILE A 107 1.26 -29.85 -1.24
CA ILE A 107 1.79 -30.93 -0.37
C ILE A 107 0.65 -31.88 0.03
N TYR A 108 -0.52 -31.33 0.39
CA TYR A 108 -1.70 -32.12 0.70
C TYR A 108 -2.13 -33.01 -0.49
N GLN A 109 -2.09 -32.50 -1.72
CA GLN A 109 -2.40 -33.29 -2.92
C GLN A 109 -1.40 -34.41 -3.19
N VAL A 110 -0.10 -34.16 -2.98
CA VAL A 110 0.94 -35.21 -3.12
C VAL A 110 0.66 -36.37 -2.17
N TYR A 111 0.23 -36.07 -0.93
CA TYR A 111 -0.13 -37.09 0.05
C TYR A 111 -1.33 -37.95 -0.39
N HIS A 112 -2.25 -37.40 -1.16
CA HIS A 112 -3.45 -38.08 -1.68
C HIS A 112 -3.22 -38.74 -3.06
N SER A 113 -1.97 -39.10 -3.37
CA SER A 113 -1.56 -39.80 -4.61
C SER A 113 -1.75 -39.01 -5.91
N LEU A 114 -2.09 -37.71 -5.85
CA LEU A 114 -2.10 -36.79 -6.99
C LEU A 114 -0.73 -36.15 -7.19
N ILE A 115 0.29 -36.99 -7.43
CA ILE A 115 1.70 -36.57 -7.40
C ILE A 115 2.01 -35.49 -8.44
N ALA A 116 1.57 -35.69 -9.69
CA ALA A 116 1.87 -34.76 -10.78
C ALA A 116 1.30 -33.35 -10.49
N GLU A 117 0.02 -33.28 -10.12
CA GLU A 117 -0.65 -32.01 -9.83
C GLU A 117 -0.11 -31.35 -8.57
N GLY A 118 0.10 -32.14 -7.51
CA GLY A 118 0.63 -31.67 -6.25
C GLY A 118 2.03 -31.07 -6.41
N VAL A 119 2.93 -31.74 -7.13
CA VAL A 119 4.29 -31.23 -7.40
C VAL A 119 4.24 -29.93 -8.20
N THR A 120 3.39 -29.83 -9.23
CA THR A 120 3.26 -28.58 -9.99
C THR A 120 2.79 -27.42 -9.10
N ILE A 121 1.78 -27.63 -8.27
CA ILE A 121 1.24 -26.60 -7.36
C ILE A 121 2.30 -26.18 -6.33
N VAL A 122 3.04 -27.15 -5.76
CA VAL A 122 4.12 -26.87 -4.81
C VAL A 122 5.21 -26.02 -5.46
N LEU A 123 5.70 -26.41 -6.64
CA LEU A 123 6.72 -25.66 -7.36
C LEU A 123 6.27 -24.23 -7.64
N LEU A 124 5.03 -24.06 -8.09
CA LEU A 124 4.47 -22.75 -8.39
C LEU A 124 4.37 -21.88 -7.13
N GLY A 125 3.90 -22.44 -6.01
CA GLY A 125 3.87 -21.77 -4.71
C GLY A 125 5.26 -21.38 -4.20
N PHE A 126 6.24 -22.28 -4.29
CA PHE A 126 7.63 -21.98 -3.90
C PHE A 126 8.27 -20.92 -4.79
N SER A 127 8.13 -21.01 -6.11
CA SER A 127 8.61 -19.98 -7.04
C SER A 127 7.99 -18.62 -6.71
N TRP A 128 6.70 -18.58 -6.39
CA TRP A 128 6.01 -17.37 -5.99
C TRP A 128 6.57 -16.76 -4.70
N MET A 129 6.79 -17.59 -3.68
CA MET A 129 7.39 -17.17 -2.42
C MET A 129 8.81 -16.62 -2.61
N ILE A 130 9.63 -17.29 -3.44
CA ILE A 130 10.99 -16.85 -3.75
C ILE A 130 10.97 -15.48 -4.44
N LEU A 131 10.14 -15.28 -5.46
CA LEU A 131 10.02 -14.00 -6.14
C LEU A 131 9.52 -12.90 -5.18
N SER A 132 8.52 -13.21 -4.36
CA SER A 132 7.98 -12.30 -3.34
C SER A 132 9.04 -11.90 -2.31
N PHE A 133 9.91 -12.83 -1.93
CA PHE A 133 11.03 -12.57 -1.02
C PHE A 133 12.06 -11.62 -1.65
N PHE A 134 12.39 -11.79 -2.94
CA PHE A 134 13.28 -10.86 -3.63
C PHE A 134 12.69 -9.46 -3.74
N LEU A 135 11.37 -9.32 -3.90
CA LEU A 135 10.69 -8.03 -3.89
C LEU A 135 10.77 -7.29 -2.54
N LEU A 136 10.94 -8.01 -1.42
CA LEU A 136 11.17 -7.37 -0.12
C LEU A 136 12.51 -6.62 -0.06
N LYS A 137 13.53 -7.17 -0.72
CA LYS A 137 14.89 -6.58 -0.76
C LYS A 137 15.01 -5.51 -1.82
N SER A 138 14.55 -5.78 -3.05
CA SER A 138 14.65 -4.85 -4.17
C SER A 138 13.47 -4.98 -5.12
N VAL A 139 12.81 -3.87 -5.43
CA VAL A 139 11.76 -3.85 -6.46
C VAL A 139 12.41 -3.53 -7.80
N LYS A 140 12.80 -4.58 -8.51
CA LYS A 140 13.32 -4.50 -9.87
C LYS A 140 12.21 -4.85 -10.86
N SER A 141 12.18 -4.18 -12.01
CA SER A 141 11.15 -4.42 -13.03
C SER A 141 11.06 -5.88 -13.46
N TRP A 142 12.21 -6.56 -13.59
CA TRP A 142 12.24 -7.98 -13.97
C TRP A 142 11.55 -8.90 -12.94
N LEU A 143 11.58 -8.57 -11.64
CA LEU A 143 10.88 -9.35 -10.61
C LEU A 143 9.36 -9.19 -10.73
N ILE A 144 8.89 -7.98 -11.05
CA ILE A 144 7.46 -7.70 -11.27
C ILE A 144 6.98 -8.45 -12.52
N TYR A 145 7.72 -8.37 -13.63
CA TYR A 145 7.40 -9.13 -14.84
C TYR A 145 7.45 -10.64 -14.59
N GLY A 146 8.41 -11.12 -13.80
CA GLY A 146 8.47 -12.52 -13.36
C GLY A 146 7.24 -12.94 -12.56
N MET A 147 6.76 -12.11 -11.63
CA MET A 147 5.54 -12.40 -10.89
C MET A 147 4.29 -12.37 -11.78
N LEU A 148 4.21 -11.43 -12.72
CA LEU A 148 3.10 -11.39 -13.69
C LEU A 148 3.10 -12.63 -14.59
N ALA A 149 4.25 -13.07 -15.07
CA ALA A 149 4.37 -14.30 -15.85
C ALA A 149 3.95 -15.53 -15.04
N LEU A 150 4.43 -15.64 -13.80
CA LEU A 150 4.07 -16.73 -12.90
C LEU A 150 2.57 -16.72 -12.56
N TYR A 151 1.99 -15.53 -12.36
CA TYR A 151 0.56 -15.33 -12.17
C TYR A 151 -0.23 -15.77 -13.40
N ALA A 152 0.21 -15.42 -14.61
CA ALA A 152 -0.46 -15.82 -15.85
C ALA A 152 -0.46 -17.35 -16.03
N VAL A 153 0.65 -18.03 -15.71
CA VAL A 153 0.72 -19.49 -15.71
C VAL A 153 -0.24 -20.08 -14.67
N ALA A 154 -0.21 -19.59 -13.42
CA ALA A 154 -1.11 -20.05 -12.37
C ALA A 154 -2.59 -19.86 -12.74
N PHE A 155 -2.92 -18.70 -13.30
CA PHE A 155 -4.26 -18.35 -13.73
C PHE A 155 -4.72 -19.25 -14.88
N THR A 156 -3.86 -19.53 -15.86
CA THR A 156 -4.16 -20.45 -16.96
C THR A 156 -4.46 -21.86 -16.44
N VAL A 157 -3.64 -22.38 -15.53
CA VAL A 157 -3.87 -23.69 -14.89
C VAL A 157 -5.19 -23.70 -14.12
N ALA A 158 -5.48 -22.62 -13.37
CA ALA A 158 -6.73 -22.49 -12.63
C ALA A 158 -7.95 -22.48 -13.56
N VAL A 159 -7.89 -21.74 -14.66
CA VAL A 159 -8.99 -21.66 -15.65
C VAL A 159 -9.23 -23.00 -16.34
N ILE A 160 -8.17 -23.73 -16.71
CA ILE A 160 -8.30 -25.07 -17.29
C ILE A 160 -8.99 -26.01 -16.29
N LYS A 161 -8.53 -26.06 -15.04
CA LYS A 161 -9.16 -26.89 -14.01
C LYS A 161 -10.60 -26.48 -13.73
N PHE A 162 -10.85 -25.17 -13.67
CA PHE A 162 -12.18 -24.61 -13.49
C PHE A 162 -13.12 -25.05 -14.61
N SER A 163 -12.68 -25.03 -15.86
CA SER A 163 -13.47 -25.46 -17.02
C SER A 163 -13.76 -26.96 -17.04
N MET A 164 -12.88 -27.78 -16.43
CA MET A 164 -13.10 -29.23 -16.32
C MET A 164 -13.99 -29.59 -15.12
N SER A 165 -14.01 -28.76 -14.09
CA SER A 165 -14.91 -28.95 -12.95
C SER A 165 -16.34 -28.50 -13.28
N GLN A 166 -17.34 -29.31 -12.90
CA GLN A 166 -18.76 -28.95 -13.05
C GLN A 166 -19.21 -27.99 -11.95
N ILE A 167 -18.53 -26.85 -11.85
CA ILE A 167 -18.87 -25.80 -10.90
C ILE A 167 -20.09 -25.03 -11.44
N THR A 168 -21.18 -25.06 -10.69
CA THR A 168 -22.46 -24.44 -11.08
C THR A 168 -22.80 -23.20 -10.24
N GLY A 169 -22.06 -22.94 -9.16
CA GLY A 169 -22.30 -21.82 -8.26
C GLY A 169 -21.65 -20.51 -8.72
N LEU A 170 -22.43 -19.42 -8.77
CA LEU A 170 -21.89 -18.08 -9.04
C LEU A 170 -20.81 -17.67 -8.01
N MET A 171 -20.95 -18.11 -6.75
CA MET A 171 -19.97 -17.84 -5.69
C MET A 171 -18.61 -18.48 -5.97
N ASP A 172 -18.60 -19.67 -6.57
CA ASP A 172 -17.38 -20.41 -6.87
C ASP A 172 -16.56 -19.74 -8.00
N ILE A 173 -17.20 -18.86 -8.79
CA ILE A 173 -16.53 -18.00 -9.79
C ILE A 173 -16.10 -16.68 -9.15
N LEU A 174 -17.00 -16.06 -8.40
CA LEU A 174 -16.83 -14.70 -7.91
C LEU A 174 -15.68 -14.60 -6.91
N PHE A 175 -15.57 -15.52 -5.96
CA PHE A 175 -14.50 -15.50 -4.95
C PHE A 175 -13.09 -15.62 -5.57
N PRO A 176 -12.80 -16.64 -6.41
CA PRO A 176 -11.50 -16.73 -7.07
C PRO A 176 -11.21 -15.55 -7.97
N SER A 177 -12.22 -15.01 -8.67
CA SER A 177 -12.04 -13.85 -9.56
C SER A 177 -11.64 -12.59 -8.79
N VAL A 178 -12.32 -12.29 -7.69
CA VAL A 178 -11.98 -11.14 -6.83
C VAL A 178 -10.58 -11.32 -6.24
N LEU A 179 -10.25 -12.52 -5.76
CA LEU A 179 -8.92 -12.81 -5.21
C LEU A 179 -7.83 -12.65 -6.28
N ALA A 180 -8.07 -13.16 -7.49
CA ALA A 180 -7.18 -13.06 -8.62
C ALA A 180 -6.94 -11.60 -9.01
N LEU A 181 -8.00 -10.78 -9.08
CA LEU A 181 -7.90 -9.35 -9.34
C LEU A 181 -7.13 -8.61 -8.25
N LEU A 182 -7.33 -8.97 -6.98
CA LEU A 182 -6.64 -8.35 -5.85
C LEU A 182 -5.13 -8.65 -5.88
N VAL A 183 -4.75 -9.89 -6.21
CA VAL A 183 -3.34 -10.28 -6.40
C VAL A 183 -2.73 -9.52 -7.58
N LEU A 184 -3.43 -9.47 -8.72
CA LEU A 184 -2.98 -8.76 -9.91
C LEU A 184 -2.77 -7.27 -9.63
N TYR A 185 -3.75 -6.63 -8.98
CA TYR A 185 -3.65 -5.26 -8.52
C TYR A 185 -2.44 -5.04 -7.62
N GLY A 186 -2.22 -5.94 -6.65
CA GLY A 186 -1.07 -5.90 -5.76
C GLY A 186 0.26 -5.90 -6.51
N ILE A 187 0.43 -6.77 -7.52
CA ILE A 187 1.65 -6.86 -8.33
C ILE A 187 1.86 -5.58 -9.15
N ILE A 188 0.82 -5.11 -9.84
CA ILE A 188 0.88 -3.91 -10.70
C ILE A 188 1.20 -2.67 -9.86
N TYR A 189 0.51 -2.51 -8.72
CA TYR A 189 0.74 -1.36 -7.86
C TYR A 189 2.12 -1.37 -7.22
N LEU A 190 2.66 -2.54 -6.88
CA LEU A 190 4.03 -2.68 -6.41
C LEU A 190 5.06 -2.23 -7.46
N GLY A 191 4.75 -2.43 -8.75
CA GLY A 191 5.53 -1.89 -9.86
C GLY A 191 5.49 -0.38 -9.99
N ARG A 192 4.34 0.24 -9.69
CA ARG A 192 4.21 1.70 -9.61
C ARG A 192 4.92 2.31 -8.39
N LEU A 193 5.11 1.56 -7.32
CA LEU A 193 5.82 1.99 -6.11
C LEU A 193 7.36 1.83 -6.20
N LYS A 194 7.87 1.51 -7.39
CA LYS A 194 9.31 1.41 -7.67
C LYS A 194 9.99 2.78 -7.64
N ASP A 195 9.25 3.82 -8.02
CA ASP A 195 9.65 5.23 -8.03
C ASP A 195 9.36 5.92 -6.69
#